data_AF-A0A450YWQ4-F1
#
_entry.id   AF-A0A450YWQ4-F1
#
_cell.length_a   1.000
_cell.length_b   1.000
_cell.length_c   1.000
_cell.angle_alpha   90.00
_cell.angle_beta   90.00
_cell.angle_gamma   90.00
#
_symmetry.space_group_name_H-M   'P 1'
#
loop_
_entity.id
_entity.type
_entity.pdbx_description
1 polymer ?
#
loop_
_entity_poly.entity_id
_entity_poly.type
_entity_poly.pdbx_seq_one_letter_code
_entity_poly.pdbx_strand_id
1 'polypeptide(L)'
;MSGISHLLDTNIVIGLLKDDPASVASAEQVELRLERCAVSQITRMELLSFPGITRDEERQIDAFLAACRVCRLDERTEQEAI
;
A
#
# COMPACT_ATOMS: atom_id res chain seq x y z
N MET A 1 16.36 5.81 -11.30
CA MET A 1 15.06 6.32 -10.80
C MET A 1 13.99 5.31 -11.16
N SER A 2 13.28 4.77 -10.17
CA SER A 2 12.33 3.66 -10.33
C SER A 2 10.96 4.07 -10.92
N GLY A 3 10.70 5.37 -11.10
CA GLY A 3 9.38 5.89 -11.48
C GLY A 3 8.36 5.94 -10.33
N ILE A 4 8.73 5.43 -9.16
CA ILE A 4 7.92 5.47 -7.94
C ILE A 4 8.09 6.86 -7.29
N SER A 5 6.97 7.51 -6.97
CA SER A 5 6.95 8.80 -6.25
C SER A 5 6.54 8.68 -4.79
N HIS A 6 5.78 7.64 -4.42
CA HIS A 6 5.26 7.46 -3.06
C HIS A 6 5.36 6.00 -2.61
N LEU A 7 5.72 5.79 -1.35
CA LEU A 7 5.60 4.52 -0.66
C LEU A 7 4.42 4.64 0.30
N LEU A 8 3.41 3.80 0.13
CA LEU A 8 2.17 3.85 0.91
C LEU A 8 2.30 2.95 2.14
N ASP A 9 1.99 3.51 3.30
CA ASP A 9 1.83 2.77 4.55
C ASP A 9 0.49 2.03 4.59
N THR A 10 0.41 1.00 5.43
CA THR A 10 -0.77 0.16 5.62
C THR A 10 -2.02 0.97 5.96
N ASN A 11 -1.90 2.00 6.80
CA ASN A 11 -3.05 2.82 7.17
C ASN A 11 -3.58 3.67 6.01
N ILE A 12 -2.71 4.17 5.15
CA ILE A 12 -3.12 4.90 3.94
C ILE A 12 -3.85 3.95 2.99
N VAL A 13 -3.34 2.73 2.79
CA VAL A 13 -4.01 1.74 1.93
C VAL A 13 -5.39 1.38 2.49
N ILE A 14 -5.49 1.09 3.79
CA ILE A 14 -6.78 0.77 4.44
C ILE A 14 -7.76 1.95 4.32
N GLY A 15 -7.29 3.17 4.56
CA GLY A 15 -8.11 4.37 4.45
C GLY A 15 -8.64 4.57 3.03
N LEU A 16 -7.80 4.42 2.01
CA LEU A 16 -8.21 4.51 0.60
C LEU A 16 -9.21 3.42 0.22
N LEU A 17 -9.02 2.18 0.67
CA LEU A 17 -9.95 1.07 0.40
C LEU A 17 -11.31 1.25 1.07
N LYS A 18 -11.38 2.05 2.14
CA LYS A 18 -12.60 2.33 2.92
C LYS A 18 -13.22 3.68 2.62
N ASP A 19 -12.73 4.40 1.60
CA ASP A 19 -13.13 5.77 1.28
C ASP A 19 -13.04 6.73 2.49
N ASP A 20 -12.02 6.54 3.34
CA ASP A 20 -11.77 7.42 4.47
C ASP A 20 -11.46 8.85 3.99
N PRO A 21 -12.21 9.89 4.41
CA PRO A 21 -12.07 11.23 3.86
C PRO A 21 -10.68 11.84 4.01
N ALA A 22 -9.97 11.54 5.12
CA ALA A 22 -8.64 12.09 5.34
C ALA A 22 -7.60 11.44 4.40
N SER A 23 -7.73 10.13 4.19
CA SER A 23 -6.86 9.37 3.29
C SER A 23 -7.11 9.75 1.82
N VAL A 24 -8.37 9.90 1.42
CA VAL A 24 -8.75 10.39 0.08
C VAL A 24 -8.23 11.82 -0.15
N ALA A 25 -8.46 12.73 0.80
CA ALA A 25 -7.96 14.10 0.67
C ALA A 25 -6.43 14.16 0.58
N SER A 26 -5.72 13.31 1.32
CA SER A 26 -4.25 13.21 1.26
C SER A 26 -3.78 12.71 -0.11
N ALA A 27 -4.47 11.71 -0.68
CA ALA A 27 -4.18 11.21 -2.01
C ALA A 27 -4.46 12.25 -3.11
N GLU A 28 -5.55 13.01 -2.99
CA GLU A 28 -5.88 14.09 -3.92
C GLU A 28 -4.85 15.22 -3.86
N GLN A 29 -4.41 15.63 -2.66
CA GLN A 29 -3.44 16.71 -2.46
C GLN A 29 -2.10 16.44 -3.15
N VAL A 30 -1.67 15.18 -3.21
CA VAL A 30 -0.40 14.77 -3.85
C VAL A 30 -0.59 14.26 -5.28
N GLU A 31 -1.81 14.39 -5.83
CA GLU A 31 -2.21 13.83 -7.12
C GLU A 31 -1.77 12.36 -7.26
N LEU A 32 -2.13 11.55 -6.26
CA LEU A 32 -1.68 10.18 -6.14
C LEU A 32 -2.08 9.36 -7.37
N ARG A 33 -1.09 8.69 -7.96
CA ARG A 33 -1.28 7.75 -9.08
C ARG A 33 -0.75 6.40 -8.67
N LEU A 34 -1.62 5.39 -8.55
CA LEU A 34 -1.25 4.07 -8.03
C LEU A 34 -0.14 3.41 -8.84
N GLU A 35 -0.08 3.64 -10.15
CA GLU A 35 0.97 3.13 -11.02
C GLU A 35 2.36 3.73 -10.74
N ARG A 36 2.42 4.84 -9.99
CA ARG A 36 3.64 5.48 -9.47
C ARG A 36 3.82 5.27 -7.97
N CYS A 37 2.97 4.46 -7.35
CA CYS A 37 3.07 4.14 -5.93
C CYS A 37 3.72 2.77 -5.73
N ALA A 38 4.24 2.58 -4.54
CA ALA A 38 4.66 1.29 -4.06
C ALA A 38 4.10 1.01 -2.67
N VAL A 39 4.06 -0.26 -2.30
CA VAL A 39 3.90 -0.74 -0.92
C VAL A 39 5.07 -1.65 -0.58
N SER A 40 5.41 -1.78 0.69
CA SER A 40 6.39 -2.77 1.13
C SER A 40 5.81 -4.18 1.14
N GLN A 41 6.68 -5.19 1.12
CA GLN A 41 6.27 -6.58 1.37
C GLN A 41 5.61 -6.74 2.75
N ILE A 42 6.04 -5.97 3.75
CA ILE A 42 5.43 -5.96 5.10
C ILE A 42 3.99 -5.45 5.00
N THR A 43 3.76 -4.31 4.36
CA THR A 43 2.41 -3.75 4.17
C THR A 43 1.47 -4.73 3.47
N ARG A 44 1.96 -5.45 2.45
CA ARG A 44 1.17 -6.53 1.82
C ARG A 44 0.80 -7.62 2.83
N MET A 45 1.76 -8.06 3.65
CA MET A 45 1.51 -9.09 4.66
C MET A 45 0.51 -8.60 5.71
N GLU A 46 0.63 -7.37 6.18
CA GLU A 46 -0.28 -6.77 7.15
C GLU A 46 -1.72 -6.74 6.64
N LEU A 47 -1.94 -6.24 5.42
CA LEU A 47 -3.27 -6.16 4.78
C LEU A 47 -3.94 -7.53 4.68
N LEU A 48 -3.21 -8.55 4.22
CA LEU A 48 -3.75 -9.90 3.99
C LEU A 48 -3.80 -10.77 5.25
N SER A 49 -3.14 -10.36 6.34
CA SER A 49 -3.08 -11.11 7.59
C SER A 49 -4.23 -10.83 8.56
N PHE A 50 -5.13 -9.90 8.23
CA PHE A 50 -6.19 -9.49 9.14
C PHE A 50 -7.15 -10.65 9.50
N PRO A 51 -7.24 -11.08 10.77
CA PRO A 51 -8.10 -12.20 11.20
C PRO A 51 -9.58 -11.79 11.18
N GLY A 52 -10.19 -11.88 10.01
CA GLY A 52 -11.55 -11.40 9.79
C GLY A 52 -11.77 -10.78 8.41
N ILE A 53 -10.73 -10.72 7.58
CA ILE A 53 -10.83 -10.27 6.20
C ILE A 53 -11.89 -11.08 5.46
N THR A 54 -12.84 -10.36 4.86
CA THR A 54 -13.85 -10.97 4.01
C THR A 54 -13.26 -11.25 2.63
N ARG A 55 -13.89 -12.16 1.87
CA ARG A 55 -13.48 -12.41 0.47
C ARG A 55 -13.60 -11.18 -0.43
N ASP A 56 -14.45 -10.23 -0.07
CA ASP A 56 -14.65 -9.01 -0.84
C ASP A 56 -13.51 -8.02 -0.56
N GLU A 57 -13.14 -7.85 0.71
CA GLU A 57 -11.98 -7.06 1.11
C GLU A 57 -10.67 -7.65 0.56
N GLU A 58 -10.50 -8.97 0.59
CA GLU A 58 -9.34 -9.65 0.01
C GLU A 58 -9.21 -9.34 -1.49
N ARG A 59 -10.31 -9.42 -2.24
CA ARG A 59 -10.33 -9.06 -3.67
C ARG A 59 -10.01 -7.58 -3.91
N GLN A 60 -10.50 -6.67 -3.07
CA GLN A 60 -10.18 -5.24 -3.17
C GLN A 60 -8.71 -4.97 -2.87
N ILE A 61 -8.14 -5.62 -1.84
CA ILE A 61 -6.72 -5.54 -1.50
C ILE A 61 -5.88 -6.07 -2.66
N ASP A 62 -6.21 -7.23 -3.22
CA ASP A 62 -5.47 -7.79 -4.36
C ASP A 62 -5.52 -6.88 -5.60
N ALA A 63 -6.68 -6.27 -5.88
CA ALA A 63 -6.81 -5.31 -6.98
C ALA A 63 -5.95 -4.05 -6.74
N PHE A 64 -5.91 -3.54 -5.50
CA PHE A 64 -5.05 -2.42 -5.13
C PHE A 64 -3.57 -2.76 -5.28
N LEU A 65 -3.15 -3.93 -4.77
CA LEU A 65 -1.77 -4.42 -4.87
C LEU A 65 -1.34 -4.67 -6.32
N ALA A 66 -2.28 -5.02 -7.21
CA ALA A 66 -2.01 -5.16 -8.64
C ALA A 66 -1.86 -3.80 -9.36
N ALA A 67 -2.45 -2.73 -8.81
CA ALA A 67 -2.38 -1.38 -9.37
C ALA A 67 -1.12 -0.60 -8.98
N CYS A 68 -0.34 -1.09 -8.00
CA CYS A 68 0.90 -0.46 -7.54
C CYS A 68 2.05 -1.47 -7.46
N ARG A 69 3.27 -1.02 -7.16
CA ARG A 69 4.43 -1.91 -7.04
C ARG A 69 4.58 -2.47 -5.63
N VAL A 70 4.70 -3.79 -5.50
CA VAL A 70 5.13 -4.40 -4.23
C VAL A 70 6.66 -4.48 -4.19
N CYS A 71 7.27 -3.74 -3.27
CA CYS A 71 8.72 -3.74 -3.04
C CYS A 71 9.09 -4.84 -2.04
N ARG A 72 9.92 -5.78 -2.47
CA ARG A 72 10.49 -6.81 -1.59
C ARG A 72 11.56 -6.21 -0.70
N LEU A 73 11.67 -6.75 0.50
CA LEU A 73 12.79 -6.45 1.37
C LEU A 73 14.03 -7.23 0.92
N ASP A 74 15.19 -6.63 1.13
CA ASP A 74 16.49 -7.26 1.04
C ASP A 74 17.31 -6.96 2.31
N GLU A 75 18.40 -7.70 2.50
CA GLU A 75 19.26 -7.58 3.69
C GLU A 75 19.75 -6.16 3.90
N ARG A 76 19.98 -5.42 2.81
CA ARG A 76 20.43 -4.03 2.87
C ARG A 76 19.33 -3.12 3.45
N THR A 77 18.12 -3.23 2.93
CA THR A 77 16.97 -2.45 3.39
C THR A 77 16.68 -2.74 4.86
N GLU A 78 16.84 -3.99 5.29
CA GLU A 78 16.70 -4.36 6.69
C GLU A 78 17.79 -3.70 7.56
N GLN A 79 19.07 -3.80 7.18
CA GLN A 79 20.19 -3.17 7.90
C GLN A 79 20.12 -1.63 7.97
N GLU A 80 19.49 -0.98 6.99
CA GLU A 80 19.28 0.47 7.05
C GLU A 80 18.16 0.85 8.02
N ALA A 81 17.27 -0.08 8.37
CA ALA A 81 16.11 0.16 9.24
C ALA A 81 16.36 -0.16 10.72
N ILE A 82 17.28 -1.09 11.04
CA ILE A 82 17.63 -1.54 12.41
C ILE A 82 19.09 -1.28 12.75
#